data_AF-A0A1Y1YTL2-F1
#
_entry.id   AF-A0A1Y1YTL2-F1
#
_cell.length_a   1.000
_cell.length_b   1.000
_cell.length_c   1.000
_cell.angle_alpha   90.00
_cell.angle_beta   90.00
_cell.angle_gamma   90.00
#
_symmetry.space_group_name_H-M   'P 1'
#
loop_
_entity.id
_entity.type
_entity.pdbx_description
1 polymer ?
#
loop_
_entity_poly.entity_id
_entity_poly.type
_entity_poly.pdbx_seq_one_letter_code
_entity_poly.pdbx_strand_id
1 'polypeptide(L)'
;MRFEIIALTVGNLVGFSLAHMELVNPAPRRSRFSSTYTQKGDVDYDMSTPLGHRVCFPFPCRGIPAGPSVGTYTAGESLNVTLGGMAVHNGGHCQFALSVDGGKTFVVLKTVMGTCLMDGLNYQVPIPTEIPNGEAVFAWTWINKTGNREYYMNCADITVKGGKGNSLSGPKLLVVNMENTPTIPE
;
A
#
# COMPACT_ATOMS: atom_id res chain seq x y z
N MET A 1 -45.00 22.99 -41.46
CA MET A 1 -44.27 21.71 -41.36
C MET A 1 -43.24 21.87 -40.26
N ARG A 2 -43.43 21.23 -39.11
CA ARG A 2 -42.56 21.38 -37.92
C ARG A 2 -41.30 20.56 -38.14
N PHE A 3 -40.13 21.19 -38.03
CA PHE A 3 -38.85 20.50 -37.92
C PHE A 3 -38.57 20.28 -36.44
N GLU A 4 -38.55 19.02 -36.00
CA GLU A 4 -38.08 18.67 -34.66
C GLU A 4 -36.56 18.44 -34.71
N ILE A 5 -35.83 19.20 -33.89
CA ILE A 5 -34.40 19.05 -33.70
C ILE A 5 -34.21 18.01 -32.59
N ILE A 6 -33.78 16.80 -32.96
CA ILE A 6 -33.37 15.78 -32.00
C ILE A 6 -31.99 16.19 -31.46
N ALA A 7 -31.97 16.75 -30.25
CA ALA A 7 -30.74 17.02 -29.52
C ALA A 7 -30.13 15.71 -29.02
N LEU A 8 -29.02 15.30 -29.63
CA LEU A 8 -28.23 14.15 -29.17
C LEU A 8 -27.42 14.58 -27.93
N THR A 9 -27.86 14.21 -26.74
CA THR A 9 -27.09 14.38 -25.50
C THR A 9 -25.90 13.43 -25.52
N VAL A 10 -24.71 13.96 -25.79
CA VAL A 10 -23.44 13.24 -25.60
C VAL A 10 -23.22 13.10 -24.09
N GLY A 11 -23.51 11.91 -23.55
CA GLY A 11 -23.17 11.56 -22.18
C GLY A 11 -21.66 11.57 -21.99
N ASN A 12 -21.15 12.46 -21.14
CA ASN A 12 -19.77 12.41 -20.69
C ASN A 12 -19.57 11.12 -19.90
N LEU A 13 -18.95 10.10 -20.51
CA LEU A 13 -18.35 9.01 -19.75
C LEU A 13 -17.21 9.62 -18.93
N VAL A 14 -17.46 9.88 -17.65
CA VAL A 14 -16.38 10.11 -16.69
C VAL A 14 -15.63 8.80 -16.58
N GLY A 15 -14.52 8.68 -17.30
CA GLY A 15 -13.61 7.56 -17.17
C GLY A 15 -13.07 7.55 -15.74
N PHE A 16 -13.52 6.59 -14.93
CA PHE A 16 -12.84 6.28 -13.68
C PHE A 16 -11.48 5.72 -14.07
N SER A 17 -10.41 6.51 -13.87
CA SER A 17 -9.05 6.00 -13.99
C SER A 17 -8.81 5.04 -12.84
N LEU A 18 -9.17 3.77 -13.03
CA LEU A 18 -8.99 2.64 -12.13
C LEU A 18 -7.52 2.19 -12.06
N ALA A 19 -6.60 3.15 -12.23
CA ALA A 19 -5.21 2.91 -12.57
C ALA A 19 -4.33 3.58 -11.54
N HIS A 20 -3.97 2.83 -10.50
CA HIS A 20 -2.98 3.20 -9.50
C HIS A 20 -2.15 1.96 -9.16
N MET A 21 -1.24 2.09 -8.20
CA MET A 21 -0.36 1.01 -7.77
C MET A 21 -0.86 0.34 -6.49
N GLU A 22 -0.52 -0.94 -6.35
CA GLU A 22 -0.82 -1.78 -5.19
C GLU A 22 0.39 -2.68 -4.87
N LEU A 23 0.43 -3.18 -3.63
CA LEU A 23 1.33 -4.23 -3.20
C LEU A 23 0.83 -5.57 -3.77
N VAL A 24 1.69 -6.27 -4.51
CA VAL A 24 1.40 -7.59 -5.09
C VAL A 24 2.00 -8.69 -4.21
N ASN A 25 3.26 -8.51 -3.81
CA ASN A 25 3.98 -9.43 -2.92
C ASN A 25 4.74 -8.66 -1.84
N PRO A 26 4.64 -9.05 -0.55
CA PRO A 26 3.70 -10.03 0.01
C PRO A 26 2.25 -9.60 -0.23
N ALA A 27 1.37 -10.55 -0.54
CA ALA A 27 -0.02 -10.24 -0.87
C ALA A 27 -0.72 -9.54 0.32
N PRO A 28 -1.24 -8.32 0.15
CA PRO A 28 -1.86 -7.60 1.25
C PRO A 28 -3.19 -8.21 1.68
N ARG A 29 -3.70 -7.77 2.83
CA ARG A 29 -5.02 -8.14 3.37
C ARG A 29 -6.09 -7.95 2.29
N ARG A 30 -6.90 -8.98 2.05
CA ARG A 30 -7.96 -9.04 1.01
C ARG A 30 -7.47 -8.86 -0.43
N SER A 31 -6.18 -9.03 -0.70
CA SER A 31 -5.65 -8.94 -2.07
C SER A 31 -6.16 -10.07 -2.96
N ARG A 32 -6.41 -9.74 -4.24
CA ARG A 32 -6.64 -10.73 -5.31
C ARG A 32 -5.44 -11.66 -5.58
N PHE A 33 -4.25 -11.28 -5.12
CA PHE A 33 -3.03 -12.09 -5.23
C PHE A 33 -2.89 -13.13 -4.11
N SER A 34 -3.81 -13.15 -3.15
CA SER A 34 -3.84 -14.16 -2.09
C SER A 34 -4.86 -15.25 -2.39
N SER A 35 -4.39 -16.50 -2.48
CA SER A 35 -5.25 -17.67 -2.67
C SER A 35 -6.26 -17.85 -1.54
N THR A 36 -5.95 -17.37 -0.32
CA THR A 36 -6.86 -17.48 0.83
C THR A 36 -8.06 -16.56 0.67
N TYR A 37 -7.87 -15.32 0.21
CA TYR A 37 -8.97 -14.38 0.05
C TYR A 37 -9.80 -14.66 -1.20
N THR A 38 -9.16 -15.11 -2.30
CA THR A 38 -9.87 -15.49 -3.53
C THR A 38 -10.79 -16.70 -3.30
N GLN A 39 -10.33 -17.74 -2.59
CA GLN A 39 -11.16 -18.91 -2.27
C GLN A 39 -12.33 -18.58 -1.34
N LYS A 40 -12.16 -17.60 -0.45
CA LYS A 40 -13.22 -17.14 0.46
C LYS A 40 -14.22 -16.18 -0.19
N GLY A 41 -13.93 -15.68 -1.39
CA GLY A 41 -14.73 -14.63 -2.02
C GLY A 41 -14.69 -13.28 -1.27
N ASP A 42 -13.62 -13.01 -0.50
CA ASP A 42 -13.45 -11.80 0.33
C ASP A 42 -12.32 -10.91 -0.21
N VAL A 43 -12.33 -10.66 -1.53
CA VAL A 43 -11.33 -9.84 -2.23
C VAL A 43 -11.76 -8.38 -2.26
N ASP A 44 -10.84 -7.48 -1.90
CA ASP A 44 -10.94 -6.05 -2.16
C ASP A 44 -10.35 -5.76 -3.55
N TYR A 45 -11.22 -5.43 -4.51
CA TYR A 45 -10.83 -5.09 -5.88
C TYR A 45 -10.36 -3.64 -6.05
N ASP A 46 -10.53 -2.80 -5.02
CA ASP A 46 -10.15 -1.39 -5.00
C ASP A 46 -8.81 -1.16 -4.27
N MET A 47 -7.97 -2.18 -4.15
CA MET A 47 -6.70 -2.19 -3.41
C MET A 47 -5.72 -1.07 -3.80
N SER A 48 -5.79 -0.65 -5.07
CA SER A 48 -4.96 0.43 -5.63
C SER A 48 -5.52 1.83 -5.34
N THR A 49 -6.71 1.97 -4.76
CA THR A 49 -7.31 3.27 -4.40
C THR A 49 -6.56 3.90 -3.23
N PRO A 50 -6.27 5.22 -3.24
CA PRO A 50 -5.62 5.88 -2.12
C PRO A 50 -6.48 5.84 -0.85
N LEU A 51 -5.82 5.97 0.30
CA LEU A 51 -6.50 6.08 1.59
C LEU A 51 -7.34 7.37 1.65
N GLY A 52 -8.40 7.34 2.44
CA GLY A 52 -9.27 8.50 2.67
C GLY A 52 -10.10 8.94 1.46
N HIS A 53 -9.97 8.27 0.30
CA HIS A 53 -10.74 8.59 -0.89
C HIS A 53 -12.25 8.50 -0.57
N ARG A 54 -12.95 9.64 -0.66
CA ARG A 54 -14.39 9.77 -0.34
C ARG A 54 -14.75 9.22 1.05
N VAL A 55 -13.88 9.41 2.06
CA VAL A 55 -14.08 8.94 3.45
C VAL A 55 -13.97 7.40 3.61
N CYS A 56 -13.58 6.69 2.57
CA CYS A 56 -13.31 5.25 2.61
C CYS A 56 -11.82 4.95 2.85
N PHE A 57 -11.51 3.71 3.24
CA PHE A 57 -10.14 3.20 3.42
C PHE A 57 -9.32 3.99 4.47
N PRO A 58 -9.68 3.92 5.77
CA PRO A 58 -8.98 4.66 6.81
C PRO A 58 -7.54 4.16 7.01
N PHE A 59 -6.70 5.04 7.56
CA PHE A 59 -5.39 4.64 8.07
C PHE A 59 -5.53 3.94 9.44
N PRO A 60 -4.71 2.91 9.75
CA PRO A 60 -3.78 2.21 8.87
C PRO A 60 -4.45 1.07 8.09
N CYS A 61 -3.73 0.52 7.11
CA CYS A 61 -4.09 -0.72 6.42
C CYS A 61 -5.49 -0.73 5.80
N ARG A 62 -5.98 0.43 5.35
CA ARG A 62 -7.31 0.61 4.76
C ARG A 62 -8.46 0.24 5.71
N GLY A 63 -8.20 0.12 7.02
CA GLY A 63 -9.17 -0.37 8.01
C GLY A 63 -9.47 -1.87 7.93
N ILE A 64 -8.73 -2.62 7.10
CA ILE A 64 -8.96 -4.06 6.93
C ILE A 64 -8.35 -4.81 8.13
N PRO A 65 -9.11 -5.67 8.84
CA PRO A 65 -8.60 -6.47 9.95
C PRO A 65 -7.42 -7.37 9.56
N ALA A 66 -6.61 -7.74 10.55
CA ALA A 66 -5.50 -8.67 10.36
C ALA A 66 -5.98 -9.99 9.75
N GLY A 67 -5.19 -10.49 8.80
CA GLY A 67 -5.37 -11.75 8.10
C GLY A 67 -4.41 -12.83 8.55
N PRO A 68 -4.45 -14.00 7.89
CA PRO A 68 -3.41 -15.01 8.07
C PRO A 68 -2.06 -14.49 7.57
N SER A 69 -0.99 -14.96 8.20
CA SER A 69 0.37 -14.71 7.73
C SER A 69 0.54 -15.22 6.29
N VAL A 70 1.02 -14.35 5.40
CA VAL A 70 1.21 -14.66 3.97
C VAL A 70 2.64 -15.11 3.66
N GLY A 71 3.52 -15.16 4.66
CA GLY A 71 4.89 -15.64 4.49
C GLY A 71 5.71 -15.54 5.76
N THR A 72 6.74 -16.39 5.83
CA THR A 72 7.72 -16.39 6.93
C THR A 72 9.06 -15.89 6.41
N TYR A 73 9.59 -14.84 7.05
CA TYR A 73 10.83 -14.17 6.65
C TYR A 73 11.87 -14.22 7.78
N THR A 74 13.15 -14.29 7.40
CA THR A 74 14.25 -14.37 8.38
C THR A 74 14.81 -12.98 8.67
N ALA A 75 14.98 -12.65 9.94
CA ALA A 75 15.71 -11.47 10.37
C ALA A 75 17.16 -11.51 9.86
N GLY A 76 17.67 -10.36 9.40
CA GLY A 76 18.97 -10.23 8.74
C GLY A 76 18.96 -10.51 7.23
N GLU A 77 17.87 -11.06 6.69
CA GLU A 77 17.67 -11.23 5.24
C GLU A 77 16.85 -10.06 4.67
N SER A 78 16.66 -10.06 3.35
CA SER A 78 15.76 -9.13 2.67
C SER A 78 14.46 -9.79 2.27
N LEU A 79 13.35 -9.09 2.50
CA LEU A 79 12.04 -9.41 1.97
C LEU A 79 11.94 -8.90 0.52
N ASN A 80 11.57 -9.80 -0.39
CA ASN A 80 11.34 -9.46 -1.80
C ASN A 80 9.94 -8.86 -1.93
N VAL A 81 9.85 -7.59 -2.30
CA VAL A 81 8.60 -6.88 -2.52
C VAL A 81 8.35 -6.74 -4.01
N THR A 82 7.12 -6.98 -4.44
CA THR A 82 6.65 -6.68 -5.79
C THR A 82 5.44 -5.76 -5.70
N LEU A 83 5.49 -4.66 -6.42
CA LEU A 83 4.39 -3.73 -6.64
C LEU A 83 3.78 -3.97 -8.03
N GLY A 84 2.55 -3.53 -8.25
CA GLY A 84 1.86 -3.72 -9.51
C GLY A 84 0.75 -2.70 -9.67
N GLY A 85 0.25 -2.54 -10.89
CA GLY A 85 -0.77 -1.53 -11.18
C GLY A 85 -0.59 -0.95 -12.57
N MET A 86 -1.28 0.17 -12.83
CA MET A 86 -1.36 0.76 -14.18
C MET A 86 -0.81 2.18 -14.29
N ALA A 87 -0.77 2.97 -13.21
CA ALA A 87 -0.25 4.34 -13.25
C ALA A 87 0.72 4.61 -12.11
N VAL A 88 1.94 4.98 -12.48
CA VAL A 88 3.05 5.24 -11.54
C VAL A 88 3.17 6.72 -11.16
N HIS A 89 2.38 7.62 -11.75
CA HIS A 89 2.35 9.06 -11.43
C HIS A 89 3.71 9.76 -11.37
N ASN A 90 4.58 9.48 -12.34
CA ASN A 90 5.98 9.96 -12.40
C ASN A 90 6.80 9.62 -11.14
N GLY A 91 6.36 8.59 -10.42
CA GLY A 91 6.96 8.05 -9.22
C GLY A 91 6.48 8.73 -7.94
N GLY A 92 7.42 9.27 -7.17
CA GLY A 92 7.18 9.82 -5.85
C GLY A 92 7.92 9.06 -4.76
N HIS A 93 7.36 9.03 -3.56
CA HIS A 93 8.04 8.55 -2.37
C HIS A 93 7.38 7.28 -1.84
N CYS A 94 8.16 6.22 -1.63
CA CYS A 94 7.67 5.04 -0.94
C CYS A 94 8.41 4.80 0.36
N GLN A 95 7.67 4.31 1.36
CA GLN A 95 8.25 3.71 2.55
C GLN A 95 7.80 2.27 2.66
N PHE A 96 8.72 1.41 3.05
CA PHE A 96 8.47 0.03 3.43
C PHE A 96 8.76 -0.09 4.91
N ALA A 97 7.76 -0.52 5.69
CA ALA A 97 7.80 -0.49 7.14
C ALA A 97 7.29 -1.80 7.74
N LEU A 98 7.70 -2.06 8.98
CA LEU A 98 7.16 -3.15 9.80
C LEU A 98 6.52 -2.61 11.08
N SER A 99 5.44 -3.26 11.50
CA SER A 99 4.85 -3.14 12.82
C SER A 99 4.96 -4.47 13.54
N VAL A 100 5.35 -4.45 14.81
CA VAL A 100 5.38 -5.63 15.70
C VAL A 100 4.38 -5.50 16.85
N ASP A 101 3.46 -4.54 16.76
CA ASP A 101 2.44 -4.22 17.78
C ASP A 101 1.00 -4.29 17.23
N GLY A 102 0.80 -5.07 16.16
CA GLY A 102 -0.50 -5.28 15.52
C GLY A 102 -0.95 -4.14 14.60
N GLY A 103 -0.01 -3.33 14.10
CA GLY A 103 -0.29 -2.20 13.21
C GLY A 103 -0.55 -0.87 13.92
N LYS A 104 -0.21 -0.75 15.21
CA LYS A 104 -0.39 0.52 15.96
C LYS A 104 0.73 1.50 15.64
N THR A 105 1.97 1.01 15.53
CA THR A 105 3.13 1.79 15.13
C THR A 105 3.91 1.09 14.03
N PHE A 106 4.54 1.86 13.15
CA PHE A 106 5.30 1.36 12.01
C PHE A 106 6.71 1.96 12.00
N VAL A 107 7.71 1.09 11.92
CA VAL A 107 9.12 1.44 11.79
C VAL A 107 9.55 1.26 10.34
N VAL A 108 10.07 2.33 9.75
CA VAL A 108 10.52 2.35 8.36
C VAL A 108 11.84 1.59 8.23
N LEU A 109 11.86 0.63 7.30
CA LEU A 109 13.01 -0.20 6.98
C LEU A 109 13.73 0.28 5.72
N LYS A 110 12.97 0.85 4.78
CA LYS A 110 13.49 1.38 3.53
C LYS A 110 12.63 2.54 3.04
N THR A 111 13.30 3.58 2.56
CA THR A 111 12.68 4.73 1.88
C THR A 111 13.22 4.81 0.46
N VAL A 112 12.34 5.01 -0.52
CA VAL A 112 12.69 5.34 -1.90
C VAL A 112 12.15 6.75 -2.16
N MET A 113 13.05 7.70 -2.39
CA MET A 113 12.68 9.11 -2.53
C MET A 113 12.62 9.53 -3.99
N GLY A 114 11.49 10.11 -4.41
CA GLY A 114 11.27 10.72 -5.72
C GLY A 114 11.10 9.74 -6.89
N THR A 115 11.79 8.59 -6.87
CA THR A 115 11.82 7.63 -7.97
C THR A 115 11.07 6.32 -7.69
N CYS A 116 10.28 6.24 -6.62
CA CYS A 116 9.53 5.01 -6.38
C CYS A 116 8.66 4.67 -7.59
N LEU A 117 8.64 3.39 -8.01
CA LEU A 117 7.95 2.86 -9.18
C LEU A 117 8.56 3.20 -10.55
N MET A 118 9.62 4.02 -10.60
CA MET A 118 10.25 4.45 -11.86
C MET A 118 11.36 3.50 -12.30
N ASP A 119 12.17 3.01 -11.36
CA ASP A 119 13.33 2.14 -11.64
C ASP A 119 12.95 0.64 -11.62
N GLY A 120 11.65 0.35 -11.63
CA GLY A 120 11.09 -0.99 -11.54
C GLY A 120 10.11 -1.15 -10.38
N LEU A 121 9.48 -2.32 -10.36
CA LEU A 121 8.42 -2.66 -9.41
C LEU A 121 8.85 -3.68 -8.35
N ASN A 122 10.11 -4.11 -8.37
CA ASN A 122 10.66 -5.08 -7.43
C ASN A 122 11.65 -4.41 -6.48
N TYR A 123 11.52 -4.67 -5.18
CA TYR A 123 12.35 -4.07 -4.14
C TYR A 123 12.83 -5.12 -3.16
N GLN A 124 14.11 -5.04 -2.78
CA GLN A 124 14.64 -5.74 -1.61
C GLN A 124 14.50 -4.83 -0.39
N VAL A 125 13.77 -5.27 0.62
CA VAL A 125 13.58 -4.56 1.89
C VAL A 125 14.29 -5.32 3.01
N PRO A 126 15.32 -4.74 3.66
CA PRO A 126 16.06 -5.43 4.71
C PRO A 126 15.22 -5.61 5.97
N ILE A 127 15.25 -6.81 6.55
CA ILE A 127 14.68 -7.08 7.88
C ILE A 127 15.82 -6.98 8.91
N PRO A 128 15.74 -6.07 9.90
CA PRO A 128 16.79 -5.94 10.92
C PRO A 128 16.98 -7.20 11.74
N THR A 129 18.19 -7.47 12.21
CA THR A 129 18.51 -8.62 13.08
C THR A 129 17.92 -8.50 14.48
N GLU A 130 17.62 -7.27 14.91
CA GLU A 130 17.17 -6.92 16.26
C GLU A 130 15.65 -7.05 16.43
N ILE A 131 14.90 -7.27 15.35
CA ILE A 131 13.45 -7.43 15.39
C ILE A 131 13.05 -8.64 16.26
N PRO A 132 11.95 -8.59 17.03
CA PRO A 132 11.43 -9.77 17.70
C PRO A 132 10.92 -10.81 16.70
N ASN A 133 10.95 -12.07 17.14
CA ASN A 133 10.29 -13.17 16.42
C ASN A 133 8.77 -13.09 16.59
N GLY A 134 8.02 -13.58 15.60
CA GLY A 134 6.56 -13.70 15.68
C GLY A 134 5.83 -12.95 14.58
N GLU A 135 4.57 -12.59 14.86
CA GLU A 135 3.71 -11.88 13.92
C GLU A 135 4.17 -10.43 13.73
N ALA A 136 4.15 -9.98 12.48
CA ALA A 136 4.42 -8.60 12.12
C ALA A 136 3.53 -8.15 10.96
N VAL A 137 3.25 -6.85 10.89
CA VAL A 137 2.52 -6.25 9.77
C VAL A 137 3.52 -5.51 8.89
N PHE A 138 3.70 -5.99 7.67
CA PHE A 138 4.44 -5.30 6.63
C PHE A 138 3.55 -4.26 5.96
N ALA A 139 4.04 -3.04 5.83
CA ALA A 139 3.34 -1.95 5.16
C ALA A 139 4.19 -1.40 4.01
N TRP A 140 3.57 -1.29 2.84
CA TRP A 140 4.04 -0.42 1.78
C TRP A 140 3.18 0.84 1.76
N THR A 141 3.82 1.99 1.71
CA THR A 141 3.16 3.29 1.49
C THR A 141 3.74 3.99 0.29
N TRP A 142 2.92 4.82 -0.35
CA TRP A 142 3.33 5.63 -1.48
C TRP A 142 2.66 7.00 -1.44
N ILE A 143 3.44 8.04 -1.69
CA ILE A 143 3.00 9.40 -1.94
C ILE A 143 3.33 9.66 -3.40
N ASN A 144 2.31 9.77 -4.24
CA ASN A 144 2.47 9.98 -5.67
C ASN A 144 3.05 11.36 -5.97
N LYS A 145 3.95 11.41 -6.96
CA LYS A 145 4.57 12.69 -7.37
C LYS A 145 3.55 13.57 -8.08
N THR A 146 2.98 13.09 -9.18
CA THR A 146 2.06 13.87 -10.03
C THR A 146 0.60 13.48 -9.81
N GLY A 147 -0.31 14.44 -9.97
CA GLY A 147 -1.75 14.23 -9.81
C GLY A 147 -2.29 14.79 -8.49
N ASN A 148 -3.33 14.20 -7.95
CA ASN A 148 -3.89 14.60 -6.65
C ASN A 148 -2.86 14.36 -5.54
N ARG A 149 -3.00 15.06 -4.41
CA ARG A 149 -2.17 14.80 -3.22
C ARG A 149 -2.75 13.59 -2.51
N GLU A 150 -2.23 12.42 -2.81
CA GLU A 150 -2.77 11.14 -2.35
C GLU A 150 -1.75 10.38 -1.49
N TYR A 151 -2.26 9.48 -0.66
CA TYR A 151 -1.47 8.62 0.20
C TYR A 151 -2.00 7.19 0.09
N TYR A 152 -1.14 6.28 -0.35
CA TYR A 152 -1.48 4.88 -0.56
C TYR A 152 -0.88 4.06 0.57
N MET A 153 -1.60 3.01 0.99
CA MET A 153 -1.09 2.04 1.93
C MET A 153 -1.71 0.67 1.68
N ASN A 154 -0.88 -0.35 1.58
CA ASN A 154 -1.31 -1.74 1.66
C ASN A 154 -0.52 -2.45 2.76
N CYS A 155 -1.18 -3.35 3.48
CA CYS A 155 -0.57 -4.10 4.58
C CYS A 155 -0.68 -5.60 4.33
N ALA A 156 0.40 -6.33 4.61
CA ALA A 156 0.44 -7.79 4.61
C ALA A 156 0.86 -8.29 6.00
N ASP A 157 0.14 -9.25 6.53
CA ASP A 157 0.51 -9.91 7.79
C ASP A 157 1.56 -10.99 7.46
N ILE A 158 2.69 -10.97 8.17
CA ILE A 158 3.82 -11.86 7.95
C ILE A 158 4.30 -12.45 9.27
N THR A 159 5.16 -13.45 9.21
CA THR A 159 5.85 -14.01 10.36
C THR A 159 7.35 -13.79 10.23
N VAL A 160 8.00 -13.29 11.28
CA VAL A 160 9.45 -13.10 11.33
C VAL A 160 10.09 -14.15 12.24
N LYS A 161 11.20 -14.74 11.79
CA LYS A 161 12.01 -15.70 12.55
C LYS A 161 13.49 -15.31 12.57
N GLY A 162 14.27 -15.89 13.47
CA GLY A 162 15.72 -15.64 13.59
C GLY A 162 16.09 -14.27 14.19
N GLY A 163 15.10 -13.54 14.70
CA GLY A 163 15.29 -12.27 15.39
C GLY A 163 16.04 -12.46 16.71
N LYS A 164 16.94 -11.53 17.03
CA LYS A 164 17.80 -11.57 18.23
C LYS A 164 17.42 -10.56 19.31
N GLY A 165 16.49 -9.65 19.03
CA GLY A 165 16.05 -8.63 19.97
C GLY A 165 14.60 -8.79 20.38
N ASN A 166 14.15 -7.87 21.24
CA ASN A 166 12.81 -7.87 21.83
C ASN A 166 11.95 -6.68 21.36
N SER A 167 12.52 -5.79 20.54
CA SER A 167 11.83 -4.60 20.05
C SER A 167 12.33 -4.20 18.66
N LEU A 168 11.50 -3.48 17.92
CA LEU A 168 11.87 -2.86 16.65
C LEU A 168 11.93 -1.35 16.85
N SER A 169 13.07 -0.74 16.56
CA SER A 169 13.29 0.71 16.69
C SER A 169 13.81 1.30 15.39
N GLY A 170 13.38 2.52 15.07
CA GLY A 170 13.81 3.22 13.87
C GLY A 170 12.90 4.41 13.56
N PRO A 171 13.04 5.02 12.37
CA PRO A 171 12.20 6.13 11.95
C PRO A 171 10.73 5.72 11.90
N LYS A 172 9.84 6.59 12.38
CA LYS A 172 8.40 6.39 12.27
C LYS A 172 7.97 6.58 10.81
N LEU A 173 6.97 5.81 10.40
CA LEU A 173 6.30 5.96 9.11
C LEU A 173 5.74 7.40 8.95
N LEU A 174 6.04 8.04 7.82
CA LEU A 174 5.51 9.35 7.48
C LEU A 174 4.06 9.20 7.00
N VAL A 175 3.13 9.92 7.61
CA VAL A 175 1.73 9.98 7.19
C VAL A 175 1.37 11.43 6.85
N VAL A 176 0.95 11.65 5.60
CA VAL A 176 0.69 12.96 4.99
C VAL A 176 -0.44 12.83 3.98
N ASN A 177 -0.97 13.94 3.48
CA ASN A 177 -2.05 13.97 2.47
C ASN A 177 -3.32 13.20 2.90
N MET A 178 -3.51 13.04 4.21
CA MET A 178 -4.66 12.46 4.87
C MET A 178 -5.38 13.53 5.71
N GLU A 179 -6.62 13.26 6.10
CA GLU A 179 -7.35 14.12 7.04
C GLU A 179 -6.54 14.37 8.32
N ASN A 180 -6.47 15.62 8.77
CA ASN A 180 -5.70 16.05 9.94
C ASN A 180 -4.18 15.79 9.87
N THR A 181 -3.62 15.63 8.67
CA THR A 181 -2.17 15.55 8.45
C THR A 181 -1.70 16.68 7.52
N PRO A 182 -0.41 17.02 7.52
CA PRO A 182 0.12 17.97 6.56
C PRO A 182 -0.11 17.50 5.12
N THR A 183 -0.57 18.41 4.26
CA THR A 183 -0.52 18.22 2.81
C THR A 183 0.86 18.63 2.33
N ILE A 184 1.59 17.71 1.69
CA ILE A 184 2.91 18.00 1.14
C ILE A 184 2.85 18.15 -0.38
N PRO A 185 3.70 19.02 -0.96
CA PRO A 185 3.86 19.10 -2.42
C PRO A 185 4.50 17.82 -2.99
N GLU A 186 4.70 17.79 -4.32
CA GLU A 186 5.40 16.71 -5.02
C GLU A 186 6.80 16.43 -4.45
#